data_AF-A0A960ENA8-F1
#
_entry.id   AF-A0A960ENA8-F1
#
_cell.length_a   1.000
_cell.length_b   1.000
_cell.length_c   1.000
_cell.angle_alpha   90.00
_cell.angle_beta   90.00
_cell.angle_gamma   90.00
#
_symmetry.space_group_name_H-M   'P 1'
#
loop_
_entity.id
_entity.type
_entity.pdbx_description
1 polymer ?
#
loop_
_entity_poly.entity_id
_entity_poly.type
_entity_poly.pdbx_seq_one_letter_code
_entity_poly.pdbx_strand_id
1 'polypeptide(L)' 'MSPARGSLLIVGALTLQVCLFSRFSFDGARPDVMVLVAVMAGLVAGPDRGAILGFAAGLAFDVVLTTPLGLSALV' A
#
# COMPACT_ATOMS: atom_id res chain seq x y z
N MET A 1 -8.65 -6.07 -13.11
CA MET A 1 -9.27 -6.09 -11.76
C MET A 1 -10.48 -5.18 -11.78
N SER A 2 -11.60 -5.57 -11.15
CA SER A 2 -12.70 -4.64 -10.91
C SER A 2 -12.29 -3.61 -9.84
N PRO A 3 -12.80 -2.37 -9.90
CA PRO A 3 -12.44 -1.31 -8.95
C PRO A 3 -12.78 -1.70 -7.50
N ALA A 4 -13.89 -2.41 -7.29
CA ALA A 4 -14.29 -2.93 -5.97
C ALA A 4 -13.29 -3.94 -5.39
N ARG A 5 -12.64 -4.76 -6.23
CA ARG A 5 -11.59 -5.68 -5.75
C ARG A 5 -10.32 -4.94 -5.37
N GLY A 6 -9.96 -3.90 -6.15
CA GLY A 6 -8.81 -3.05 -5.86
C GLY A 6 -8.97 -2.29 -4.54
N SER A 7 -10.14 -1.68 -4.30
CA SER A 7 -10.42 -0.98 -3.05
C SER A 7 -10.41 -1.92 -1.85
N LEU A 8 -11.01 -3.11 -1.97
CA LEU A 8 -10.99 -4.12 -0.91
C LEU A 8 -9.56 -4.56 -0.58
N LEU A 9 -8.72 -4.78 -1.60
CA LEU A 9 -7.31 -5.10 -1.43
C LEU A 9 -6.57 -4.00 -0.66
N ILE A 10 -6.74 -2.74 -1.06
CA ILE A 10 -6.08 -1.60 -0.42
C ILE A 10 -6.52 -1.47 1.04
N VAL A 11 -7.83 -1.50 1.33
CA VAL A 11 -8.36 -1.36 2.69
C VAL A 11 -7.94 -2.52 3.59
N GLY A 12 -7.99 -3.75 3.07
CA GLY A 12 -7.56 -4.94 3.80
C GLY A 12 -6.06 -4.91 4.11
N ALA A 13 -5.24 -4.56 3.11
CA ALA A 13 -3.80 -4.42 3.29
C ALA A 13 -3.46 -3.26 4.23
N LEU A 14 -4.18 -2.14 4.18
CA LEU A 14 -3.96 -0.98 5.05
C LEU A 14 -4.28 -1.33 6.51
N THR A 15 -5.39 -2.05 6.72
CA THR A 15 -5.76 -2.57 8.04
C THR A 15 -4.67 -3.49 8.57
N LEU A 16 -4.15 -4.39 7.73
CA LEU A 16 -3.07 -5.30 8.10
C LEU A 16 -1.77 -4.54 8.43
N GLN A 17 -1.43 -3.53 7.62
CA GLN A 17 -0.26 -2.67 7.82
C GLN A 17 -0.35 -1.93 9.16
N VAL A 18 -1.49 -1.29 9.44
CA VAL A 18 -1.68 -0.46 10.64
C VAL A 18 -1.84 -1.30 11.90
N CYS A 19 -2.53 -2.44 11.85
CA CYS A 19 -2.83 -3.23 13.05
C CYS A 19 -1.70 -4.19 13.44
N LEU A 20 -1.06 -4.82 12.45
CA LEU A 20 -0.08 -5.87 12.68
C LEU A 20 1.34 -5.40 12.34
N PHE A 21 1.60 -5.00 11.09
CA PHE A 21 2.97 -4.73 10.64
C PHE A 21 3.59 -3.45 11.22
N SER A 22 2.79 -2.46 11.60
CA SER A 22 3.24 -1.27 12.31
C SER A 22 3.88 -1.58 13.68
N ARG A 23 3.51 -2.73 14.28
CA ARG A 23 4.03 -3.19 15.58
C ARG A 23 5.29 -4.01 15.44
N PHE A 24 5.58 -4.53 14.25
CA PHE A 24 6.79 -5.28 13.98
C PHE A 24 7.91 -4.33 13.57
N SER A 25 9.04 -4.46 14.25
CA SER A 25 10.29 -3.81 13.87
C SER A 25 11.38 -4.84 14.03
N PHE A 26 12.12 -5.12 12.95
CA PHE A 26 13.29 -5.98 12.98
C PHE A 26 14.50 -5.13 12.60
N ASP A 27 15.40 -4.90 13.56
CA ASP A 27 16.57 -4.04 13.38
C ASP A 27 16.24 -2.62 12.87
N GLY A 28 15.09 -2.07 13.27
CA GLY A 28 14.60 -0.77 12.82
C GLY A 28 13.89 -0.80 11.46
N ALA A 29 13.96 -1.89 10.71
CA ALA A 29 13.21 -2.08 9.49
C ALA A 29 11.77 -2.53 9.79
N ARG A 30 10.80 -1.95 9.08
CA ARG A 30 9.39 -2.31 9.17
C ARG A 30 8.93 -2.89 7.83
N PRO A 31 8.17 -4.00 7.83
CA PRO A 31 7.55 -4.49 6.62
C PRO A 31 6.56 -3.47 6.07
N ASP A 32 6.61 -3.23 4.76
CA ASP A 32 5.65 -2.37 4.06
C ASP A 32 4.77 -3.20 3.13
N VAL A 33 3.54 -3.45 3.59
CA VAL A 33 2.54 -4.19 2.82
C VAL A 33 1.97 -3.33 1.67
N MET A 34 1.96 -2.00 1.78
CA MET A 34 1.44 -1.13 0.71
C MET A 34 2.32 -1.21 -0.52
N VAL A 35 3.65 -1.19 -0.33
CA VAL A 35 4.62 -1.40 -1.41
C VAL A 35 4.45 -2.79 -2.04
N LEU A 36 4.23 -3.83 -1.23
CA LEU A 36 3.97 -5.17 -1.76
C LEU A 36 2.71 -5.21 -2.64
N VAL A 37 1.64 -4.51 -2.25
CA VAL A 37 0.43 -4.38 -3.08
C VAL A 37 0.74 -3.73 -4.43
N ALA A 38 1.55 -2.67 -4.46
CA ALA A 38 1.94 -2.00 -5.70
C ALA A 38 2.68 -2.94 -6.66
N VAL A 39 3.70 -3.65 -6.15
CA VAL A 39 4.50 -4.60 -6.93
C VAL A 39 3.63 -5.73 -7.47
N MET A 40 2.83 -6.35 -6.60
CA MET A 40 1.97 -7.47 -7.01
C MET A 40 0.87 -7.03 -7.98
N ALA A 41 0.32 -5.82 -7.81
CA ALA A 41 -0.64 -5.26 -8.75
C ALA A 41 -0.01 -5.03 -10.14
N GLY A 42 1.24 -4.55 -10.20
CA GLY A 42 1.98 -4.42 -11.45
C GLY A 42 2.22 -5.77 -12.12
N LEU A 43 2.61 -6.79 -11.35
CA LEU A 43 2.84 -8.15 -11.85
C LEU A 43 1.56 -8.82 -12.38
N VAL A 44 0.42 -8.64 -11.69
CA VAL A 44 -0.82 -9.36 -12.02
C VAL A 44 -1.71 -8.59 -12.99
N ALA A 45 -1.84 -7.27 -12.83
CA ALA A 45 -2.77 -6.43 -13.59
C ALA A 45 -2.10 -5.64 -14.73
N GLY A 46 -0.77 -5.73 -14.84
CA GLY A 46 0.05 -4.97 -15.79
C GLY A 46 0.51 -3.62 -15.23
N PRO A 47 1.49 -2.99 -15.89
CA PRO A 47 2.19 -1.81 -15.38
C PRO A 47 1.25 -0.61 -15.14
N ASP A 48 0.35 -0.28 -16.09
CA ASP A 48 -0.53 0.89 -15.96
C ASP A 48 -1.49 0.77 -14.76
N ARG A 49 -2.14 -0.38 -14.63
CA ARG A 49 -3.09 -0.62 -13.54
C ARG A 49 -2.37 -0.81 -12.21
N GLY A 50 -1.18 -1.42 -12.24
CA GLY A 50 -0.31 -1.54 -11.07
C GLY A 50 0.09 -0.18 -10.52
N ALA A 51 0.51 0.74 -11.39
CA ALA A 51 0.88 2.10 -11.00
C ALA A 51 -0.29 2.84 -10.33
N ILE A 52 -1.49 2.77 -10.92
CA ILE A 52 -2.70 3.39 -10.34
C ILE A 52 -3.02 2.80 -8.96
N LEU A 53 -2.97 1.47 -8.82
CA LEU A 53 -3.26 0.80 -7.56
C LEU A 53 -2.18 1.05 -6.49
N GLY A 54 -0.91 1.11 -6.89
CA GLY A 54 0.21 1.44 -6.01
C GLY A 54 0.10 2.87 -5.48
N PHE A 55 -0.13 3.84 -6.38
CA PHE A 55 -0.38 5.22 -6.00
C PHE A 55 -1.57 5.34 -5.03
N ALA A 56 -2.69 4.68 -5.34
CA ALA A 56 -3.88 4.70 -4.48
C ALA A 56 -3.61 4.06 -3.10
N ALA A 57 -2.81 3.00 -3.04
CA ALA A 57 -2.42 2.35 -1.78
C ALA A 57 -1.52 3.26 -0.93
N GLY A 58 -0.46 3.82 -1.54
CA GLY A 58 0.45 4.74 -0.86
C GLY A 58 -0.25 6.01 -0.37
N LEU A 59 -1.12 6.59 -1.19
CA LEU A 59 -1.91 7.76 -0.81
C LEU A 59 -2.91 7.44 0.33
N ALA A 60 -3.54 6.27 0.31
CA ALA A 60 -4.40 5.83 1.40
C ALA A 60 -3.63 5.64 2.71
N PHE A 61 -2.38 5.17 2.64
CA PHE A 61 -1.52 5.00 3.80
C PHE A 61 -1.03 6.33 4.36
N ASP A 62 -0.63 7.26 3.50
CA ASP A 62 -0.20 8.60 3.88
C ASP A 62 -1.26 9.36 4.69
N VAL A 63 -2.55 9.16 4.40
CA VAL A 63 -3.66 9.76 5.17
C VAL A 63 -3.70 9.30 6.63
N VAL A 64 -3.21 8.10 6.92
CA VAL A 64 -3.20 7.52 8.28
C VAL A 64 -1.91 7.86 9.04
N LEU A 65 -0.84 8.15 8.30
CA LEU A 65 0.46 8.50 8.87
C LEU A 65 0.50 9.95 9.35
N THR A 66 1.41 10.23 10.29
CA THR A 66 1.76 11.60 10.70
C THR A 66 2.88 12.19 9.85
N THR A 67 3.24 11.55 8.74
CA THR A 67 4.26 11.99 7.78
C THR A 67 3.63 12.91 6.73
N PRO A 68 4.43 13.63 5.92
CA PRO A 68 3.89 14.42 4.82
C PRO A 68 3.06 13.57 3.86
N LEU A 69 1.90 14.09 3.45
CA LEU A 69 1.06 13.44 2.46
C LEU A 69 1.78 13.32 1.12
N GLY A 70 1.69 12.14 0.49
CA GLY A 70 2.28 11.86 -0.82
C GLY A 70 3.66 11.22 -0.76
N LEU A 71 4.28 11.07 0.41
CA LEU A 71 5.59 10.43 0.54
C LEU A 71 5.52 8.95 0.11
N SER A 72 4.56 8.20 0.63
CA SER A 72 4.40 6.78 0.29
C SER A 72 3.71 6.57 -1.05
N ALA A 73 3.02 7.59 -1.58
CA ALA A 73 2.38 7.52 -2.90
C ALA A 73 3.35 7.61 -4.08
N LEU A 74 4.54 8.19 -3.87
CA LEU A 74 5.55 8.45 -4.91
C LEU A 74 6.69 7.42 -4.95
N VAL A 75 6.72 6.50 -3.99
CA VAL A 75 7.72 5.44 -3.83
C VAL A 75 7.09 4.10 -4.23
#